data_AF-A0AAD5MNP1-F1
#
_entry.id   AF-A0AAD5MNP1-F1
#
_cell.length_a   1.000
_cell.length_b   1.000
_cell.length_c   1.000
_cell.angle_alpha   90.00
_cell.angle_beta   90.00
_cell.angle_gamma   90.00
#
_symmetry.space_group_name_H-M   'P 1'
#
loop_
_entity.id
_entity.type
_entity.pdbx_description
1 polymer ?
#
loop_
_entity_poly.entity_id
_entity_poly.type
_entity_poly.pdbx_seq_one_letter_code
_entity_poly.pdbx_strand_id
1 'polypeptide(L)'
;MAASLTIWHLLAYLSVVELALARGKIVNIFKRGNDILQLHRAPGSISDGKLRSAIFNDSEDKWNLTDSKGRIVIPYIISGKFDAIELSTIKTAMKRIRRNTCVRFRKRKTEADYVDIQNEKDQG
;
A
#
# COMPACT_ATOMS: atom_id res chain seq x y z
N MET A 1 -38.51 29.78 -6.50
CA MET A 1 -37.13 29.85 -5.96
C MET A 1 -36.82 28.77 -4.91
N ALA A 2 -37.76 28.38 -4.04
CA ALA A 2 -37.53 27.33 -3.03
C ALA A 2 -37.20 25.92 -3.59
N ALA A 3 -37.87 25.49 -4.67
CA ALA A 3 -37.65 24.17 -5.27
C ALA A 3 -36.24 23.97 -5.86
N SER A 4 -35.58 25.04 -6.30
CA SER A 4 -34.21 24.97 -6.83
C SER A 4 -33.18 24.77 -5.72
N LEU A 5 -33.45 25.30 -4.53
CA LEU A 5 -32.56 25.20 -3.38
C LEU A 5 -32.64 23.80 -2.76
N THR A 6 -33.84 23.22 -2.70
CA THR A 6 -34.05 21.85 -2.19
C THR A 6 -33.42 20.80 -3.10
N ILE A 7 -33.50 20.96 -4.43
CA ILE A 7 -32.82 20.10 -5.41
C ILE A 7 -31.30 20.16 -5.21
N TRP A 8 -30.74 21.36 -5.03
CA TRP A 8 -29.31 21.54 -4.75
C TRP A 8 -28.87 20.87 -3.44
N HIS A 9 -29.65 21.02 -2.37
CA HIS A 9 -29.36 20.34 -1.10
C HIS A 9 -29.44 18.82 -1.21
N LEU A 10 -30.41 18.28 -1.95
CA LEU A 10 -30.53 16.84 -2.22
C LEU A 10 -29.34 16.31 -3.04
N LEU A 11 -28.93 17.02 -4.09
CA LEU A 11 -27.77 16.67 -4.90
C LEU A 11 -26.45 16.74 -4.10
N ALA A 12 -26.29 17.79 -3.28
CA ALA A 12 -25.15 17.91 -2.37
C ALA A 12 -25.16 16.77 -1.33
N TYR A 13 -26.32 16.41 -0.79
CA TYR A 13 -26.43 15.32 0.16
C TYR A 13 -26.11 13.96 -0.48
N LEU A 14 -26.68 13.68 -1.66
CA LEU A 14 -26.42 12.45 -2.42
C LEU A 14 -24.93 12.29 -2.76
N SER A 15 -24.28 13.36 -3.25
CA SER A 15 -22.84 13.34 -3.54
C SER A 15 -21.98 13.14 -2.30
N VAL A 16 -22.35 13.73 -1.15
CA VAL A 16 -21.65 13.49 0.13
C VAL A 16 -21.84 12.04 0.61
N VAL A 17 -23.04 11.47 0.45
CA VAL A 17 -23.34 10.08 0.80
C VAL A 17 -22.56 9.10 -0.07
N GLU A 18 -22.48 9.32 -1.38
CA GLU A 18 -21.65 8.52 -2.29
C GLU A 18 -20.17 8.57 -1.88
N LEU A 19 -19.66 9.77 -1.56
CA LEU A 19 -18.28 9.94 -1.12
C LEU A 19 -18.00 9.23 0.22
N ALA A 20 -18.94 9.28 1.15
CA ALA A 20 -18.83 8.60 2.45
C ALA A 20 -18.88 7.07 2.30
N LEU A 21 -19.73 6.54 1.42
CA LEU A 21 -19.82 5.10 1.13
C LEU A 21 -18.62 4.57 0.35
N ALA A 22 -17.94 5.40 -0.44
CA ALA A 22 -16.72 5.04 -1.15
C ALA A 22 -15.50 4.89 -0.22
N ARG A 23 -15.53 5.46 0.98
CA ARG A 23 -14.40 5.47 1.90
C ARG A 23 -14.25 4.12 2.59
N GLY A 24 -13.03 3.56 2.54
CA GLY A 24 -12.75 2.31 3.21
C GLY A 24 -12.72 2.45 4.73
N LYS A 25 -12.91 1.34 5.44
CA LYS A 25 -12.92 1.32 6.90
C LYS A 25 -11.52 1.61 7.44
N ILE A 26 -11.41 2.53 8.41
CA ILE A 26 -10.14 2.78 9.09
C ILE A 26 -9.70 1.50 9.82
N VAL A 27 -8.54 0.96 9.44
CA VAL A 27 -7.91 -0.19 10.10
C VAL A 27 -7.16 0.30 11.33
N ASN A 28 -7.48 -0.27 12.50
CA ASN A 28 -6.71 -0.03 13.71
C ASN A 28 -5.51 -1.00 13.78
N ILE A 29 -4.33 -0.51 13.41
CA ILE A 29 -3.08 -1.28 13.37
C ILE A 29 -2.50 -1.59 14.77
N PHE A 30 -2.96 -0.92 15.84
CA PHE A 30 -2.41 -1.07 17.20
C PHE A 30 -3.16 -2.09 18.06
N LYS A 31 -4.29 -2.62 17.60
CA LYS A 31 -5.17 -3.46 18.44
C LYS A 31 -4.62 -4.86 18.74
N ARG A 32 -3.59 -5.35 18.03
CA ARG A 32 -3.09 -6.74 18.14
C ARG A 32 -1.59 -6.97 17.90
N GLY A 33 -0.76 -5.93 17.97
CA GLY A 33 0.70 -6.08 17.93
C GLY A 33 1.28 -6.32 16.51
N ASN A 34 2.47 -5.75 16.31
CA ASN A 34 3.43 -5.80 15.20
C ASN A 34 2.88 -5.70 13.77
N ASP A 35 3.46 -4.79 12.99
CA ASP A 35 3.09 -4.41 11.62
C ASP A 35 3.78 -5.23 10.52
N ILE A 36 4.44 -6.33 10.90
CA ILE A 36 5.21 -7.20 10.02
C ILE A 36 4.74 -8.65 10.23
N LEU A 37 4.20 -9.27 9.18
CA LEU A 37 3.68 -10.64 9.22
C LEU A 37 4.79 -11.70 9.26
N GLN A 38 5.99 -11.38 8.75
CA GLN A 38 7.12 -12.30 8.68
C GLN A 38 8.22 -11.88 9.66
N LEU A 39 8.47 -12.70 10.68
CA LEU A 39 9.65 -12.53 11.55
C LEU A 39 10.91 -12.87 10.74
N HIS A 40 11.94 -12.02 10.82
CA HIS A 40 13.26 -12.32 10.27
C HIS A 40 13.69 -13.71 10.74
N ARG A 41 14.19 -14.53 9.80
CA ARG A 41 14.75 -15.88 9.96
C ARG A 41 14.97 -16.32 11.43
N ALA A 42 14.35 -17.45 11.77
CA ALA A 42 14.44 -18.16 13.04
C ALA A 42 15.86 -18.15 13.68
N PRO A 43 15.93 -18.14 15.02
CA PRO A 43 17.15 -17.91 15.81
C PRO A 43 18.17 -19.02 15.61
N GLY A 44 18.99 -18.89 14.57
CA GLY A 44 20.10 -19.82 14.28
C GLY A 44 21.18 -19.22 13.38
N SER A 45 20.92 -18.06 12.77
CA SER A 45 21.87 -17.38 11.87
C SER A 45 22.57 -16.17 12.53
N ILE A 46 22.29 -15.88 13.80
CA ILE A 46 22.80 -14.68 14.45
C ILE A 46 23.89 -15.07 15.44
N SER A 47 25.15 -14.99 15.01
CA SER A 47 26.30 -15.08 15.91
C SER A 47 26.41 -13.91 16.90
N ASP A 48 25.56 -12.89 16.76
CA ASP A 48 25.75 -11.56 17.40
C ASP A 48 24.46 -10.91 17.96
N GLY A 49 23.33 -11.63 18.04
CA GLY A 49 22.05 -11.18 18.62
C GLY A 49 21.39 -9.91 18.03
N LYS A 50 21.99 -9.24 17.03
CA LYS A 50 21.58 -7.90 16.59
C LYS A 50 20.66 -7.93 15.38
N LEU A 51 19.40 -7.54 15.58
CA LEU A 51 18.46 -7.25 14.50
C LEU A 51 18.84 -5.94 13.81
N ARG A 52 18.85 -5.94 12.47
CA ARG A 52 19.09 -4.74 11.64
C ARG A 52 17.80 -4.37 10.93
N SER A 53 17.65 -3.09 10.57
CA SER A 53 16.48 -2.62 9.80
C SER A 53 16.47 -3.10 8.35
N ALA A 54 17.60 -3.57 7.83
CA ALA A 54 17.73 -4.11 6.48
C ALA A 54 17.87 -5.64 6.52
N ILE A 55 17.22 -6.30 5.56
CA ILE A 55 17.41 -7.73 5.32
C ILE A 55 18.83 -8.01 4.82
N PHE A 56 19.31 -9.24 5.04
CA PHE A 56 20.66 -9.65 4.61
C PHE A 56 20.82 -9.58 3.08
N ASN A 57 22.04 -9.25 2.64
CA ASN A 57 22.33 -9.09 1.23
C ASN A 57 22.26 -10.40 0.43
N ASP A 58 22.35 -11.56 1.07
CA ASP A 58 22.23 -12.89 0.47
C ASP A 58 20.83 -13.51 0.64
N SER A 59 19.86 -12.76 1.20
CA SER A 59 18.48 -13.24 1.34
C SER A 59 17.79 -13.40 -0.02
N GLU A 60 17.02 -14.49 -0.13
CA GLU A 60 16.14 -14.78 -1.27
C GLU A 60 14.84 -13.96 -1.22
N ASP A 61 14.51 -13.33 -0.09
CA ASP A 61 13.28 -12.56 0.12
C ASP A 61 13.35 -11.13 -0.48
N LYS A 62 14.30 -10.88 -1.39
CA LYS A 62 14.47 -9.61 -2.09
C LYS A 62 13.76 -9.63 -3.44
N TRP A 63 13.19 -8.48 -3.81
CA TRP A 63 12.72 -8.26 -5.18
C TRP A 63 13.85 -8.41 -6.20
N ASN A 64 13.63 -9.24 -7.22
CA ASN A 64 14.62 -9.57 -8.26
C ASN A 64 14.22 -9.12 -9.68
N LEU A 65 13.00 -8.62 -9.87
CA LEU A 65 12.53 -8.15 -11.17
C LEU A 65 13.17 -6.79 -11.52
N THR A 66 13.73 -6.65 -12.73
CA THR A 66 14.35 -5.40 -13.20
C THR A 66 13.70 -4.84 -14.46
N ASP A 67 13.75 -3.53 -14.64
CA ASP A 67 13.42 -2.88 -15.91
C ASP A 67 14.61 -2.86 -16.89
N SER A 68 14.39 -2.32 -18.10
CA SER A 68 15.42 -2.23 -19.14
C SER A 68 16.64 -1.35 -18.77
N LYS A 69 16.57 -0.63 -17.65
CA LYS A 69 17.67 0.19 -17.10
C LYS A 69 18.29 -0.45 -15.86
N GLY A 70 18.01 -1.72 -15.57
CA GLY A 70 18.54 -2.44 -14.40
C GLY A 70 17.96 -1.99 -13.06
N ARG A 71 16.80 -1.32 -13.05
CA ARG A 71 16.17 -0.81 -11.82
C ARG A 71 15.18 -1.83 -11.27
N ILE A 72 15.19 -2.04 -9.95
CA ILE A 72 14.28 -2.98 -9.28
C ILE A 72 12.82 -2.54 -9.47
N VAL A 73 11.99 -3.46 -9.95
CA VAL A 73 10.56 -3.26 -10.18
C VAL A 73 9.78 -4.01 -9.11
N ILE A 74 8.83 -3.30 -8.50
CA ILE A 74 7.82 -3.89 -7.60
C ILE A 74 6.47 -3.81 -8.33
N PRO A 75 5.96 -4.93 -8.86
CA PRO A 75 4.60 -5.01 -9.37
C PRO A 75 3.61 -4.81 -8.23
N TYR A 76 2.53 -4.07 -8.48
CA TYR A 76 1.49 -3.88 -7.48
C TYR A 76 0.09 -3.85 -8.07
N ILE A 77 -0.89 -4.20 -7.24
CA ILE A 77 -2.31 -3.92 -7.43
C ILE A 77 -2.85 -3.17 -6.21
N ILE A 78 -4.07 -2.63 -6.34
CA ILE A 78 -4.81 -2.05 -5.23
C ILE A 78 -6.19 -2.68 -5.27
N SER A 79 -6.40 -3.75 -4.50
CA SER A 79 -7.72 -4.39 -4.37
C SER A 79 -8.54 -3.76 -3.24
N GLY A 80 -7.88 -3.10 -2.28
CA GLY A 80 -8.53 -2.40 -1.18
C GLY A 80 -9.38 -1.22 -1.63
N LYS A 81 -10.45 -0.94 -0.86
CA LYS A 81 -11.28 0.25 -1.05
C LYS A 81 -10.60 1.45 -0.41
N PHE A 82 -10.28 2.45 -1.23
CA PHE A 82 -9.65 3.70 -0.83
C PHE A 82 -10.36 4.85 -1.51
N ASP A 83 -10.54 5.95 -0.79
CA ASP A 83 -11.02 7.19 -1.39
C ASP A 83 -9.93 7.86 -2.27
N ALA A 84 -10.28 8.92 -2.97
CA ALA A 84 -9.37 9.62 -3.88
C ALA A 84 -8.15 10.22 -3.15
N ILE A 85 -8.31 10.65 -1.89
CA ILE A 85 -7.26 11.26 -1.08
C ILE A 85 -6.30 10.16 -0.60
N GLU A 86 -6.81 9.02 -0.17
CA GLU A 86 -6.05 7.84 0.25
C GLU A 86 -5.24 7.28 -0.92
N LEU A 87 -5.84 7.12 -2.11
CA LEU A 87 -5.14 6.71 -3.33
C LEU A 87 -4.03 7.69 -3.73
N SER A 88 -4.27 9.00 -3.57
CA SER A 88 -3.26 10.03 -3.82
C SER A 88 -2.10 9.92 -2.83
N THR A 89 -2.41 9.62 -1.56
CA THR A 89 -1.42 9.43 -0.50
C THR A 89 -0.52 8.24 -0.79
N ILE A 90 -1.10 7.08 -1.15
CA ILE A 90 -0.36 5.87 -1.55
C ILE A 90 0.58 6.18 -2.73
N LYS A 91 0.07 6.80 -3.80
CA LYS A 91 0.87 7.16 -4.98
C LYS A 91 2.00 8.14 -4.64
N THR A 92 1.75 9.07 -3.72
CA THR A 92 2.76 10.03 -3.26
C THR A 92 3.89 9.33 -2.52
N ALA A 93 3.58 8.36 -1.65
CA ALA A 93 4.58 7.54 -0.97
C ALA A 93 5.44 6.76 -1.97
N MET A 94 4.82 6.07 -2.94
CA MET A 94 5.52 5.38 -4.03
C MET A 94 6.44 6.32 -4.82
N LYS A 95 5.98 7.54 -5.12
CA LYS A 95 6.77 8.56 -5.82
C LYS A 95 7.97 9.01 -4.98
N ARG A 96 7.82 9.17 -3.66
CA ARG A 96 8.92 9.56 -2.75
C ARG A 96 10.04 8.51 -2.76
N ILE A 97 9.69 7.22 -2.68
CA ILE A 97 10.67 6.13 -2.78
C ILE A 97 11.36 6.17 -4.15
N ARG A 98 10.58 6.21 -5.23
CA ARG A 98 11.11 6.24 -6.61
C ARG A 98 12.12 7.36 -6.86
N ARG A 99 11.89 8.55 -6.31
CA ARG A 99 12.78 9.70 -6.52
C ARG A 99 14.15 9.55 -5.88
N ASN A 100 14.25 8.78 -4.80
CA ASN A 100 15.45 8.69 -3.98
C ASN A 100 16.17 7.34 -4.09
N THR A 101 15.59 6.37 -4.79
CA THR A 101 16.15 5.02 -4.92
C THR A 101 16.03 4.48 -6.35
N CYS A 102 16.56 3.29 -6.60
CA CYS A 102 16.36 2.56 -7.86
C CYS A 102 14.99 1.85 -7.94
N VAL A 103 14.16 1.85 -6.89
CA VAL A 103 12.89 1.10 -6.86
C VAL A 103 11.82 1.73 -7.75
N ARG A 104 11.14 0.92 -8.55
CA ARG A 104 10.09 1.35 -9.50
C ARG A 104 8.80 0.56 -9.26
N PHE A 105 7.77 1.25 -8.78
CA PHE A 105 6.42 0.69 -8.69
C PHE A 105 5.77 0.66 -10.08
N ARG A 106 5.21 -0.49 -10.45
CA ARG A 106 4.51 -0.68 -11.73
C ARG A 106 3.19 -1.42 -11.50
N LYS A 107 2.11 -1.00 -12.17
CA LYS A 107 0.88 -1.79 -12.16
C LYS A 107 1.17 -3.21 -12.67
N ARG A 108 0.77 -4.20 -11.88
CA ARG A 108 0.91 -5.62 -12.24
C ARG A 108 0.24 -5.91 -13.58
N LYS A 109 0.86 -6.80 -14.36
CA LYS A 109 0.29 -7.38 -15.58
C LYS A 109 0.05 -8.88 -15.37
N THR A 110 1.14 -9.63 -15.17
CA THR A 110 1.14 -11.10 -15.11
C THR A 110 2.18 -11.65 -14.14
N GLU A 111 2.89 -10.77 -13.44
CA GLU A 111 3.96 -11.15 -12.51
C GLU A 111 3.39 -12.03 -11.39
N ALA A 112 4.10 -13.12 -11.04
CA ALA A 112 3.70 -14.02 -9.96
C ALA A 112 3.84 -13.33 -8.59
N ASP A 113 4.98 -12.68 -8.36
CA ASP A 113 5.26 -11.90 -7.16
C ASP A 113 4.84 -10.44 -7.35
N TYR A 114 3.99 -9.95 -6.44
CA TYR A 114 3.50 -8.58 -6.46
C TYR A 114 3.00 -8.17 -5.07
N VAL A 115 2.86 -6.87 -4.86
CA VAL A 115 2.22 -6.31 -3.66
C VAL A 115 0.74 -6.10 -3.94
N ASP A 116 -0.13 -6.62 -3.08
CA ASP A 116 -1.54 -6.26 -3.06
C ASP A 116 -1.81 -5.26 -1.94
N ILE A 117 -2.18 -4.03 -2.31
CA ILE A 117 -2.48 -2.99 -1.34
C ILE A 117 -3.95 -3.10 -0.96
N GLN A 118 -4.19 -3.60 0.25
CA GLN A 118 -5.53 -3.82 0.80
C GLN A 118 -5.88 -2.83 1.90
N ASN A 119 -7.18 -2.65 2.13
CA ASN A 119 -7.70 -1.88 3.26
C ASN A 119 -8.40 -2.80 4.27
N GLU A 120 -7.74 -3.93 4.52
CA GLU A 120 -8.14 -4.95 5.47
C GLU A 120 -6.95 -5.36 6.31
N LYS A 121 -7.21 -5.70 7.58
CA LYS A 121 -6.15 -6.07 8.50
C LYS A 121 -5.56 -7.42 8.09
N ASP A 122 -4.24 -7.55 8.12
CA ASP A 122 -3.48 -8.80 7.88
C ASP A 122 -3.64 -9.36 6.44
N GLN A 123 -4.03 -8.53 5.47
CA GLN A 123 -4.30 -8.91 4.08
C GLN A 123 -3.40 -8.19 3.04
N GLY A 124 -2.37 -7.47 3.49
CA GLY A 124 -1.46 -6.71 2.62
C GLY A 124 0.01 -6.94 2.95
#